data_AF-A0A1B6KYI3-F1
#
_entry.id   AF-A0A1B6KYI3-F1
#
_cell.length_a   1.000
_cell.length_b   1.000
_cell.length_c   1.000
_cell.angle_alpha   90.00
_cell.angle_beta   90.00
_cell.angle_gamma   90.00
#
_symmetry.space_group_name_H-M   'P 1'
#
loop_
_entity.id
_entity.type
_entity.pdbx_description
1 polymer ?
#
loop_
_entity_poly.entity_id
_entity_poly.type
_entity_poly.pdbx_seq_one_letter_code
_entity_poly.pdbx_strand_id
1 'polypeptide(L)'
;AQAKVRLSAINLLVQVAKAVNIRELFGYYSSLVGNEGLSYNLVNDSNPRLTAVAASTIAFLLGNAKSYFAQAQQSSVTSYTPFSSVLASLLDSLHQCVIRSLNVTGSMSVLHCACSLVDVTPYHRMKPGLLSPLVHAALPHLRHKEMVVSVAALTLVGCVVAVDPQTDDLRQLLTLSHLDCLPDIPETPERSWVLSAAFQYFESDSQKAVSVPQRHR
;
A
#
# COMPACT_ATOMS: atom_id res chain seq x y z
N ALA A 1 -31.16 2.83 2.49
CA ALA A 1 -30.95 4.27 2.78
C ALA A 1 -29.58 4.54 3.40
N GLN A 2 -29.20 3.83 4.47
CA GLN A 2 -27.96 4.05 5.23
C GLN A 2 -26.67 4.07 4.38
N ALA A 3 -26.48 3.13 3.44
CA ALA A 3 -25.29 3.11 2.59
C ALA A 3 -25.15 4.35 1.67
N LYS A 4 -26.27 4.92 1.22
CA LYS A 4 -26.25 6.17 0.42
C LYS A 4 -25.82 7.36 1.28
N VAL A 5 -26.29 7.41 2.53
CA VAL A 5 -25.90 8.46 3.49
C VAL A 5 -24.40 8.37 3.80
N ARG A 6 -23.88 7.16 4.06
CA ARG A 6 -22.44 6.92 4.26
C ARG A 6 -21.63 7.38 3.05
N LEU A 7 -22.05 7.01 1.85
CA LEU A 7 -21.38 7.43 0.62
C LEU A 7 -21.33 8.96 0.47
N SER A 8 -22.45 9.65 0.70
CA SER A 8 -22.49 11.11 0.66
C SER A 8 -21.60 11.75 1.73
N ALA A 9 -21.54 11.16 2.93
CA ALA A 9 -20.67 11.64 4.01
C ALA A 9 -19.18 11.49 3.67
N ILE A 10 -18.77 10.37 3.08
CA ILE A 10 -17.37 10.18 2.64
C ILE A 10 -17.03 11.15 1.51
N ASN A 11 -17.95 11.38 0.56
CA ASN A 11 -17.75 12.36 -0.50
C ASN A 11 -17.62 13.79 0.06
N LEU A 12 -18.43 14.15 1.05
CA LEU A 12 -18.29 15.44 1.74
C LEU A 12 -16.93 15.55 2.44
N LEU A 13 -16.48 14.49 3.12
CA LEU A 13 -15.17 14.44 3.77
C LEU A 13 -14.03 14.70 2.78
N VAL A 14 -14.09 14.13 1.57
CA VAL A 14 -13.10 14.40 0.51
C VAL A 14 -13.09 15.89 0.13
N GLN A 15 -14.26 16.54 0.04
CA GLN A 15 -14.33 17.97 -0.27
C GLN A 15 -13.79 18.84 0.88
N VAL A 16 -14.10 18.47 2.13
CA VAL A 16 -13.54 19.12 3.32
C VAL A 16 -12.02 18.98 3.34
N ALA A 17 -11.49 17.78 3.06
CA ALA A 17 -10.06 17.54 3.02
C ALA A 17 -9.33 18.31 1.90
N LYS A 18 -10.04 18.71 0.84
CA LYS A 18 -9.52 19.60 -0.21
C LYS A 18 -9.52 21.08 0.17
N ALA A 19 -10.48 21.50 1.00
CA ALA A 19 -10.67 22.90 1.38
C ALA A 19 -9.89 23.30 2.64
N VAL A 20 -9.70 22.37 3.57
CA VAL A 20 -9.08 22.61 4.89
C VAL A 20 -7.57 22.40 4.82
N ASN A 21 -6.82 23.21 5.58
CA ASN A 21 -5.37 23.05 5.68
C ASN A 21 -5.02 21.73 6.37
N ILE A 22 -4.05 20.99 5.82
CA ILE A 22 -3.61 19.71 6.35
C ILE A 22 -3.21 19.77 7.83
N ARG A 23 -2.66 20.90 8.30
CA ARG A 23 -2.25 21.08 9.71
C ARG A 23 -3.42 20.96 10.69
N GLU A 24 -4.59 21.46 10.31
CA GLU A 24 -5.80 21.38 11.14
C GLU A 24 -6.45 20.01 11.02
N LEU A 25 -6.48 19.46 9.80
CA LEU A 25 -7.07 18.16 9.53
C LEU A 25 -6.30 17.02 10.19
N PHE A 26 -4.96 17.14 10.30
CA PHE A 26 -4.10 16.07 10.80
C PHE A 26 -4.47 15.60 12.22
N GLY A 27 -4.98 16.50 13.07
CA GLY A 27 -5.46 16.13 14.41
C GLY A 27 -6.57 15.08 14.41
N TYR A 28 -7.31 14.94 13.31
CA TYR A 28 -8.40 13.98 13.15
C TYR A 28 -7.99 12.69 12.43
N TYR A 29 -6.75 12.58 11.93
CA TYR A 29 -6.32 11.41 11.13
C TYR A 29 -6.40 10.10 11.93
N SER A 30 -6.12 10.12 13.23
CA SER A 30 -6.27 8.93 14.08
C SER A 30 -7.71 8.40 14.11
N SER A 31 -8.71 9.28 14.03
CA SER A 31 -10.13 8.89 14.00
C SER A 31 -10.63 8.61 12.58
N LEU A 32 -10.07 9.24 11.56
CA LEU A 32 -10.48 9.06 10.17
C LEU A 32 -9.86 7.81 9.55
N VAL A 33 -8.57 7.59 9.81
CA VAL A 33 -7.70 6.61 9.16
C VAL A 33 -7.29 5.49 10.13
N GLY A 34 -7.56 5.64 11.43
CA GLY A 34 -7.33 4.57 12.42
C GLY A 34 -8.23 3.36 12.21
N ASN A 35 -8.25 2.44 13.18
CA ASN A 35 -9.10 1.25 13.12
C ASN A 35 -10.60 1.57 12.95
N GLU A 36 -11.02 2.73 13.44
CA GLU A 36 -12.38 3.24 13.32
C GLU A 36 -12.52 4.16 12.10
N GLY A 37 -13.75 4.42 11.67
CA GLY A 37 -14.01 5.36 10.57
C GLY A 37 -13.79 4.74 9.18
N LEU A 38 -12.87 5.28 8.38
CA LEU A 38 -12.70 4.85 6.97
C LEU A 38 -12.13 3.44 6.86
N SER A 39 -11.18 3.06 7.74
CA SER A 39 -10.59 1.72 7.72
C SER A 39 -11.58 0.64 8.13
N TYR A 40 -12.55 0.96 8.98
CA TYR A 40 -13.69 0.08 9.27
C TYR A 40 -14.54 -0.16 8.02
N ASN A 41 -14.91 0.90 7.30
CA ASN A 41 -15.67 0.79 6.04
C ASN A 41 -14.88 0.01 4.97
N LEU A 42 -13.55 0.12 4.96
CA LEU A 42 -12.68 -0.62 4.04
C LEU A 42 -12.72 -2.14 4.24
N VAL A 43 -12.88 -2.62 5.48
CA VAL A 43 -12.82 -4.06 5.82
C VAL A 43 -14.20 -4.68 5.98
N ASN A 44 -15.16 -3.95 6.58
CA ASN A 44 -16.43 -4.52 7.02
C ASN A 44 -17.63 -4.22 6.11
N ASP A 45 -17.52 -3.30 5.13
CA ASP A 45 -18.67 -3.01 4.28
C ASP A 45 -18.95 -4.10 3.26
N SER A 46 -20.22 -4.52 3.19
CA SER A 46 -20.71 -5.46 2.17
C SER A 46 -20.89 -4.81 0.79
N ASN A 47 -20.78 -3.48 0.67
CA ASN A 47 -21.02 -2.76 -0.58
C ASN A 47 -19.68 -2.36 -1.24
N PRO A 48 -19.32 -2.96 -2.38
CA PRO A 48 -18.01 -2.75 -3.01
C PRO A 48 -17.80 -1.30 -3.46
N ARG A 49 -18.88 -0.56 -3.76
CA ARG A 49 -18.78 0.87 -4.10
C ARG A 49 -18.34 1.70 -2.90
N LEU A 50 -18.84 1.38 -1.71
CA LEU A 50 -18.49 2.12 -0.50
C LEU A 50 -17.04 1.83 -0.10
N THR A 51 -16.62 0.56 -0.19
CA THR A 51 -15.23 0.13 -0.02
C THR A 51 -14.30 0.87 -1.00
N ALA A 52 -14.68 0.97 -2.27
CA ALA A 52 -13.88 1.66 -3.28
C ALA A 52 -13.71 3.17 -3.02
N VAL A 53 -14.79 3.85 -2.61
CA VAL A 53 -14.73 5.27 -2.26
C VAL A 53 -13.95 5.48 -0.97
N ALA A 54 -14.11 4.61 0.03
CA ALA A 54 -13.31 4.65 1.26
C ALA A 54 -11.81 4.47 0.96
N ALA A 55 -11.43 3.47 0.18
CA ALA A 55 -10.05 3.24 -0.26
C ALA A 55 -9.47 4.45 -1.00
N SER A 56 -10.23 5.02 -1.95
CA SER A 56 -9.78 6.20 -2.70
C SER A 56 -9.64 7.43 -1.80
N THR A 57 -10.50 7.58 -0.80
CA THR A 57 -10.44 8.67 0.18
C THR A 57 -9.24 8.51 1.09
N ILE A 58 -8.96 7.30 1.57
CA ILE A 58 -7.76 7.00 2.36
C ILE A 58 -6.51 7.31 1.54
N ALA A 59 -6.42 6.86 0.29
CA ALA A 59 -5.30 7.16 -0.60
C ALA A 59 -5.06 8.67 -0.75
N PHE A 60 -6.14 9.44 -0.92
CA PHE A 60 -6.07 10.91 -0.99
C PHE A 60 -5.57 11.54 0.32
N LEU A 61 -6.06 11.08 1.47
CA LEU A 61 -5.61 11.56 2.79
C LEU A 61 -4.13 11.23 3.03
N LEU A 62 -3.70 10.01 2.71
CA LEU A 62 -2.29 9.59 2.82
C LEU A 62 -1.39 10.49 1.95
N GLY A 63 -1.79 10.74 0.70
CA GLY A 63 -1.04 11.62 -0.21
C GLY A 63 -0.87 13.04 0.34
N ASN A 64 -1.93 13.63 0.92
CA ASN A 64 -1.86 14.97 1.52
C ASN A 64 -0.99 15.03 2.78
N ALA A 65 -0.94 13.94 3.54
CA ALA A 65 -0.22 13.84 4.81
C ALA A 65 1.17 13.19 4.69
N LYS A 66 1.70 13.00 3.47
CA LYS A 66 2.97 12.29 3.22
C LYS A 66 4.14 12.81 4.08
N SER A 67 4.28 14.13 4.22
CA SER A 67 5.34 14.76 5.02
C SER A 67 5.25 14.45 6.52
N TYR A 68 4.03 14.28 7.05
CA TYR A 68 3.80 13.88 8.42
C TYR A 68 4.14 12.40 8.62
N PHE A 69 3.68 11.53 7.70
CA PHE A 69 3.96 10.10 7.76
C PHE A 69 5.43 9.74 7.58
N ALA A 70 6.22 10.55 6.87
CA ALA A 70 7.66 10.39 6.78
C ALA A 70 8.38 10.43 8.15
N GLN A 71 7.73 11.00 9.18
CA GLN A 71 8.25 11.04 10.56
C GLN A 71 7.91 9.80 11.37
N ALA A 72 7.15 8.85 10.81
CA ALA A 72 6.81 7.60 11.48
C ALA A 72 8.08 6.81 11.80
N GLN A 73 8.16 6.35 13.05
CA GLN A 73 9.27 5.53 13.52
C GLN A 73 8.77 4.59 14.59
N GLN A 74 9.06 3.31 14.41
CA GLN A 74 8.81 2.33 15.44
C GLN A 74 9.84 2.50 16.55
N SER A 75 9.38 2.76 17.78
CA SER A 75 10.23 2.84 18.97
C SER A 75 10.11 1.55 19.79
N SER A 76 11.24 1.07 20.31
CA SER A 76 11.25 0.06 21.38
C SER A 76 10.68 0.66 22.68
N VAL A 77 10.06 -0.16 23.52
CA VAL A 77 9.35 0.19 24.76
C VAL A 77 9.97 1.39 25.51
N THR A 78 9.27 2.52 25.54
CA THR A 78 9.61 3.72 26.30
C THR A 78 8.47 4.09 27.26
N SER A 79 8.76 4.80 28.36
CA SER A 79 7.76 5.27 29.34
C SER A 79 6.82 6.36 28.82
N TYR A 80 7.06 6.85 27.61
CA TYR A 80 6.24 7.82 26.89
C TYR A 80 6.08 7.37 25.44
N THR A 81 4.92 7.64 24.83
CA THR A 81 4.61 7.32 23.42
C THR A 81 4.92 8.52 22.52
N PRO A 82 6.07 8.55 21.81
CA PRO A 82 6.37 9.66 20.92
C PRO A 82 5.35 9.75 19.78
N PHE A 83 5.15 10.96 19.24
CA PHE A 83 4.28 11.17 18.10
C PHE A 83 4.63 10.25 16.91
N SER A 84 5.92 10.06 16.64
CA SER A 84 6.42 9.14 15.61
C SER A 84 5.98 7.69 15.81
N SER A 85 5.85 7.20 17.06
CA SER A 85 5.36 5.84 17.32
C SER A 85 3.84 5.74 17.12
N VAL A 86 3.10 6.80 17.43
CA VAL A 86 1.65 6.85 17.15
C VAL A 86 1.40 6.78 15.64
N LEU A 87 2.20 7.49 14.84
CA LEU A 87 2.13 7.43 13.38
C LEU A 87 2.50 6.04 12.85
N ALA A 88 3.54 5.40 13.41
CA ALA A 88 3.92 4.06 13.02
C ALA A 88 2.80 3.04 13.30
N SER A 89 2.17 3.11 14.48
CA SER A 89 1.01 2.27 14.82
C SER A 89 -0.19 2.53 13.90
N LEU A 90 -0.43 3.78 13.52
CA LEU A 90 -1.48 4.13 12.57
C LEU A 90 -1.22 3.51 11.19
N LEU A 91 -0.01 3.62 10.66
CA LEU A 91 0.37 2.98 9.40
C LEU A 91 0.29 1.45 9.48
N ASP A 92 0.75 0.83 10.57
CA ASP A 92 0.65 -0.63 10.77
C ASP A 92 -0.81 -1.10 10.77
N SER A 93 -1.68 -0.41 11.53
CA SER A 93 -3.12 -0.72 11.52
C SER A 93 -3.74 -0.61 10.12
N LEU A 94 -3.34 0.41 9.36
CA LEU A 94 -3.86 0.61 8.02
C LEU A 94 -3.35 -0.44 7.03
N HIS A 95 -2.08 -0.84 7.12
CA HIS A 95 -1.54 -1.98 6.37
C HIS A 95 -2.38 -3.23 6.61
N GLN A 96 -2.68 -3.56 7.86
CA GLN A 96 -3.51 -4.71 8.20
C GLN A 96 -4.92 -4.60 7.62
N CYS A 97 -5.54 -3.42 7.67
CA CYS A 97 -6.86 -3.18 7.07
C CYS A 97 -6.84 -3.35 5.56
N VAL A 98 -5.83 -2.82 4.86
CA VAL A 98 -5.69 -2.96 3.41
C VAL A 98 -5.46 -4.41 3.02
N ILE A 99 -4.59 -5.14 3.73
CA ILE A 99 -4.34 -6.58 3.48
C ILE A 99 -5.63 -7.39 3.65
N ARG A 100 -6.38 -7.16 4.74
CA ARG A 100 -7.69 -7.83 4.94
C ARG A 100 -8.66 -7.50 3.82
N SER A 101 -8.73 -6.23 3.41
CA SER A 101 -9.61 -5.79 2.33
C SER A 101 -9.21 -6.43 1.00
N LEU A 102 -7.93 -6.53 0.66
CA LEU A 102 -7.44 -7.20 -0.55
C LEU A 102 -7.77 -8.70 -0.59
N ASN A 103 -7.71 -9.37 0.56
CA ASN A 103 -8.04 -10.80 0.66
C ASN A 103 -9.54 -11.06 0.48
N VAL A 104 -10.41 -10.10 0.81
CA VAL A 104 -11.86 -10.21 0.64
C VAL A 104 -12.31 -9.67 -0.72
N THR A 105 -11.80 -8.51 -1.12
CA THR A 105 -12.22 -7.72 -2.27
C THR A 105 -11.00 -7.22 -3.06
N GLY A 106 -10.74 -7.84 -4.21
CA GLY A 106 -9.70 -7.44 -5.16
C GLY A 106 -10.00 -6.19 -5.99
N SER A 107 -10.54 -5.13 -5.38
CA SER A 107 -10.90 -3.94 -6.16
C SER A 107 -9.66 -3.10 -6.53
N MET A 108 -9.67 -2.55 -7.74
CA MET A 108 -8.63 -1.65 -8.25
C MET A 108 -8.32 -0.49 -7.28
N SER A 109 -9.36 0.09 -6.66
CA SER A 109 -9.23 1.18 -5.68
C SER A 109 -8.47 0.79 -4.42
N VAL A 110 -8.62 -0.45 -3.95
CA VAL A 110 -7.89 -0.94 -2.78
C VAL A 110 -6.42 -1.18 -3.14
N LEU A 111 -6.14 -1.69 -4.34
CA LEU A 111 -4.77 -1.82 -4.86
C LEU A 111 -4.09 -0.45 -5.02
N HIS A 112 -4.78 0.56 -5.54
CA HIS A 112 -4.24 1.92 -5.58
C HIS A 112 -4.00 2.52 -4.20
N CYS A 113 -4.92 2.28 -3.25
CA CYS A 113 -4.72 2.68 -1.86
C CYS A 113 -3.47 2.02 -1.26
N ALA A 114 -3.23 0.75 -1.57
CA ALA A 114 -2.01 0.06 -1.17
C ALA A 114 -0.75 0.71 -1.80
N CYS A 115 -0.79 1.11 -3.07
CA CYS A 115 0.34 1.83 -3.69
C CYS A 115 0.62 3.15 -2.98
N SER A 116 -0.41 3.95 -2.70
CA SER A 116 -0.28 5.20 -1.94
C SER A 116 0.26 4.96 -0.54
N LEU A 117 -0.16 3.87 0.11
CA LEU A 117 0.37 3.47 1.41
C LEU A 117 1.85 3.13 1.35
N VAL A 118 2.30 2.38 0.34
CA VAL A 118 3.72 2.08 0.14
C VAL A 118 4.54 3.36 -0.06
N ASP A 119 4.03 4.31 -0.83
CA ASP A 119 4.73 5.57 -1.12
C ASP A 119 4.90 6.50 0.10
N VAL A 120 3.98 6.46 1.08
CA VAL A 120 4.05 7.32 2.28
C VAL A 120 4.77 6.67 3.45
N THR A 121 5.04 5.37 3.38
CA THR A 121 5.52 4.57 4.52
C THR A 121 7.05 4.52 4.54
N PRO A 122 7.73 5.02 5.59
CA PRO A 122 9.17 4.91 5.74
C PRO A 122 9.58 3.51 6.25
N TYR A 123 9.58 2.50 5.37
CA TYR A 123 9.81 1.10 5.74
C TYR A 123 11.11 0.84 6.51
N HIS A 124 12.17 1.60 6.25
CA HIS A 124 13.45 1.49 6.95
C HIS A 124 13.39 1.85 8.45
N ARG A 125 12.35 2.56 8.89
CA ARG A 125 12.11 2.95 10.30
C ARG A 125 10.97 2.15 10.93
N MET A 126 10.34 1.26 10.17
CA MET A 126 9.21 0.47 10.62
C MET A 126 9.62 -0.94 11.02
N LYS A 127 8.67 -1.68 11.60
CA LYS A 127 8.86 -3.08 11.96
C LYS A 127 9.10 -3.92 10.68
N PRO A 128 10.06 -4.84 10.70
CA PRO A 128 10.24 -5.74 9.58
C PRO A 128 9.01 -6.65 9.37
N GLY A 129 8.75 -7.03 8.13
CA GLY A 129 7.68 -7.95 7.72
C GLY A 129 6.35 -7.31 7.36
N LEU A 130 6.29 -5.98 7.14
CA LEU A 130 5.08 -5.29 6.66
C LEU A 130 4.84 -5.51 5.15
N LEU A 131 5.91 -5.55 4.36
CA LEU A 131 5.83 -5.67 2.90
C LEU A 131 5.45 -7.08 2.45
N SER A 132 5.93 -8.13 3.13
CA SER A 132 5.69 -9.50 2.69
C SER A 132 4.20 -9.86 2.63
N PRO A 133 3.40 -9.65 3.70
CA PRO A 133 1.97 -9.94 3.66
C PRO A 133 1.22 -9.11 2.61
N LEU A 134 1.66 -7.88 2.36
CA LEU A 134 1.07 -7.01 1.34
C LEU A 134 1.27 -7.56 -0.07
N VAL A 135 2.50 -7.99 -0.40
CA VAL A 135 2.80 -8.63 -1.69
C VAL A 135 2.04 -9.93 -1.84
N HIS A 136 2.01 -10.79 -0.80
CA HIS A 136 1.26 -12.05 -0.84
C HIS A 136 -0.24 -11.84 -1.10
N ALA A 137 -0.84 -10.81 -0.50
CA ALA A 137 -2.24 -10.46 -0.76
C ALA A 137 -2.47 -9.90 -2.17
N ALA A 138 -1.45 -9.29 -2.80
CA ALA A 138 -1.52 -8.74 -4.14
C ALA A 138 -1.35 -9.79 -5.26
N LEU A 139 -0.56 -10.84 -5.02
CA LEU A 139 -0.22 -11.85 -6.04
C LEU A 139 -1.43 -12.51 -6.72
N PRO A 140 -2.49 -12.93 -6.01
CA PRO A 140 -3.67 -13.53 -6.65
C PRO A 140 -4.35 -12.60 -7.66
N HIS A 141 -4.29 -11.28 -7.44
CA HIS A 141 -4.93 -10.28 -8.29
C HIS A 141 -4.21 -10.06 -9.63
N LEU A 142 -2.99 -10.57 -9.80
CA LEU A 142 -2.28 -10.54 -11.07
C LEU A 142 -2.98 -11.38 -12.15
N ARG A 143 -3.65 -12.47 -11.76
CA ARG A 143 -4.42 -13.34 -12.65
C ARG A 143 -5.91 -12.97 -12.74
N HIS A 144 -6.28 -11.79 -12.25
CA HIS A 144 -7.67 -11.36 -12.27
C HIS A 144 -8.19 -11.24 -13.71
N LYS A 145 -9.47 -11.57 -13.91
CA LYS A 145 -10.11 -11.55 -15.25
C LYS A 145 -10.07 -10.16 -15.88
N GLU A 146 -10.16 -9.13 -15.06
CA GLU A 146 -10.11 -7.74 -15.51
C GLU A 146 -8.67 -7.23 -15.55
N MET A 147 -8.20 -6.90 -16.75
CA MET A 147 -6.85 -6.37 -16.99
C MET A 147 -6.51 -5.17 -16.10
N VAL A 148 -7.48 -4.31 -15.80
CA VAL A 148 -7.29 -3.12 -14.98
C VAL A 148 -6.86 -3.49 -13.55
N VAL A 149 -7.41 -4.57 -12.99
CA VAL A 149 -7.05 -5.06 -11.66
C VAL A 149 -5.66 -5.70 -11.69
N SER A 150 -5.34 -6.48 -12.72
CA SER A 150 -4.01 -7.06 -12.91
C SER A 150 -2.92 -6.00 -13.04
N VAL A 151 -3.18 -4.93 -13.79
CA VAL A 151 -2.25 -3.79 -13.93
C VAL A 151 -2.09 -3.03 -12.61
N ALA A 152 -3.16 -2.85 -11.84
CA ALA A 152 -3.07 -2.22 -10.53
C ALA A 152 -2.26 -3.08 -9.54
N ALA A 153 -2.43 -4.41 -9.57
CA ALA A 153 -1.66 -5.35 -8.76
C ALA A 153 -0.17 -5.36 -9.17
N LEU A 154 0.12 -5.31 -10.47
CA LEU A 154 1.49 -5.20 -10.97
C LEU A 154 2.13 -3.87 -10.57
N THR A 155 1.37 -2.77 -10.65
CA THR A 155 1.80 -1.44 -10.19
C THR A 155 2.15 -1.48 -8.71
N LEU A 156 1.34 -2.16 -7.88
CA LEU A 156 1.63 -2.31 -6.45
C LEU A 156 2.94 -3.07 -6.21
N VAL A 157 3.15 -4.19 -6.90
CA VAL A 157 4.42 -4.93 -6.82
C VAL A 157 5.58 -4.04 -7.27
N GLY A 158 5.41 -3.27 -8.34
CA GLY A 158 6.44 -2.33 -8.79
C GLY A 158 6.73 -1.21 -7.78
N CYS A 159 5.71 -0.66 -7.12
CA CYS A 159 5.88 0.31 -6.04
C CYS A 159 6.67 -0.29 -4.87
N VAL A 160 6.43 -1.57 -4.52
CA VAL A 160 7.19 -2.26 -3.47
C VAL A 160 8.65 -2.41 -3.87
N VAL A 161 8.95 -2.86 -5.10
CA VAL A 161 10.33 -3.01 -5.58
C VAL A 161 11.07 -1.66 -5.62
N ALA A 162 10.35 -0.58 -5.94
CA ALA A 162 10.89 0.77 -6.00
C ALA A 162 11.12 1.43 -4.61
N VAL A 163 10.81 0.75 -3.50
CA VAL A 163 11.06 1.28 -2.15
C VAL A 163 12.57 1.47 -1.92
N ASP A 164 12.96 2.68 -1.55
CA ASP A 164 14.33 3.05 -1.20
C ASP A 164 14.36 3.65 0.23
N PRO A 165 15.30 3.26 1.12
CA PRO A 165 16.34 2.23 0.96
C PRO A 165 15.78 0.80 0.91
N GLN A 166 16.44 -0.05 0.12
CA GLN A 166 16.14 -1.48 0.00
C GLN A 166 16.34 -2.16 1.36
N THR A 167 15.24 -2.39 2.10
CA THR A 167 15.26 -3.05 3.41
C THR A 167 15.67 -4.51 3.28
N ASP A 168 16.26 -5.09 4.34
CA ASP A 168 16.65 -6.50 4.33
C ASP A 168 15.45 -7.42 4.11
N ASP A 169 14.25 -7.02 4.56
CA ASP A 169 13.00 -7.73 4.23
C ASP A 169 12.69 -7.74 2.75
N LEU A 170 12.90 -6.62 2.05
CA LEU A 170 12.65 -6.52 0.63
C LEU A 170 13.69 -7.33 -0.13
N ARG A 171 14.96 -7.29 0.29
CA ARG A 171 16.01 -8.16 -0.26
C ARG A 171 15.68 -9.62 -0.05
N GLN A 172 15.23 -10.01 1.14
CA GLN A 172 14.78 -11.36 1.43
C GLN A 172 13.56 -11.74 0.59
N LEU A 173 12.62 -10.83 0.37
CA LEU A 173 11.46 -11.07 -0.49
C LEU A 173 11.84 -11.22 -1.97
N LEU A 174 12.90 -10.54 -2.43
CA LEU A 174 13.44 -10.67 -3.77
C LEU A 174 14.35 -11.89 -3.96
N THR A 175 15.10 -12.31 -2.92
CA THR A 175 16.02 -13.47 -2.97
C THR A 175 15.34 -14.78 -2.61
N LEU A 176 14.47 -14.79 -1.60
CA LEU A 176 13.51 -15.84 -1.36
C LEU A 176 12.34 -15.59 -2.30
N SER A 177 12.51 -15.96 -3.55
CA SER A 177 11.37 -16.31 -4.40
C SER A 177 10.65 -17.51 -3.78
N HIS A 178 9.96 -17.30 -2.66
CA HIS A 178 8.99 -18.22 -2.07
C HIS A 178 7.68 -18.13 -2.88
N LEU A 179 7.84 -18.21 -4.20
CA LEU A 179 6.76 -18.42 -5.16
C LEU A 179 6.19 -19.85 -5.05
N ASP A 180 6.74 -20.67 -4.15
CA ASP A 180 6.19 -21.97 -3.74
C ASP A 180 4.82 -21.86 -3.04
N CYS A 181 4.39 -20.65 -2.69
CA CYS A 181 3.05 -20.36 -2.13
C CYS A 181 2.12 -19.67 -3.14
N LEU A 182 2.47 -19.60 -4.43
CA LEU A 182 1.42 -19.44 -5.44
C LEU A 182 0.60 -20.73 -5.43
N PRO A 183 -0.74 -20.67 -5.33
CA PRO A 183 -1.56 -21.85 -5.57
C PRO A 183 -1.18 -22.39 -6.95
N ASP A 184 -0.79 -23.67 -6.97
CA ASP A 184 -0.24 -24.43 -8.09
C ASP A 184 -0.22 -23.62 -9.38
N ILE A 185 0.95 -23.08 -9.73
CA ILE A 185 1.17 -22.56 -11.08
C ILE A 185 1.08 -23.79 -11.97
N PRO A 186 0.01 -24.02 -12.76
CA PRO A 186 0.14 -25.04 -13.77
C PRO A 186 1.27 -24.58 -14.69
N GLU A 187 2.25 -25.45 -14.90
CA GLU A 187 3.21 -25.34 -15.99
C GLU A 187 2.43 -25.40 -17.31
N THR A 188 1.76 -24.31 -17.65
CA THR A 188 1.31 -24.08 -19.03
C THR A 188 2.39 -23.25 -19.73
N PRO A 189 2.71 -23.59 -20.99
CA PRO A 189 3.88 -23.07 -21.73
C PRO A 189 3.80 -21.58 -22.08
N GLU A 190 2.78 -20.87 -21.61
CA GLU A 190 2.65 -19.43 -21.77
C GLU A 190 2.96 -18.77 -20.42
N ARG A 191 4.27 -18.62 -20.16
CA ARG A 191 4.78 -17.62 -19.21
C ARG A 191 3.93 -16.37 -19.40
N SER A 192 3.26 -15.90 -18.35
CA SER A 192 2.59 -14.60 -18.39
C SER A 192 3.66 -13.60 -18.80
N TRP A 193 3.67 -13.24 -20.08
CA TRP A 193 4.70 -12.43 -20.71
C TRP A 193 4.84 -11.10 -19.98
N VAL A 194 3.78 -10.68 -19.28
CA VAL A 194 3.73 -9.51 -18.40
C VAL A 194 4.68 -9.65 -17.22
N LEU A 195 4.76 -10.82 -16.59
CA LEU A 195 5.72 -11.06 -15.50
C LEU A 195 7.14 -11.14 -16.05
N SER A 196 7.36 -11.85 -17.15
CA SER A 196 8.67 -11.88 -17.81
C SER A 196 9.11 -10.50 -18.32
N ALA A 197 8.19 -9.68 -18.80
CA ALA A 197 8.44 -8.31 -19.27
C ALA A 197 8.67 -7.35 -18.09
N ALA A 198 7.94 -7.51 -16.97
CA ALA A 198 8.19 -6.74 -15.76
C ALA A 198 9.57 -7.08 -15.19
N PHE A 199 9.92 -8.37 -15.09
CA PHE A 199 11.26 -8.80 -14.68
C PHE A 199 12.36 -8.30 -15.63
N GLN A 200 12.15 -8.36 -16.95
CA GLN A 200 13.09 -7.80 -17.93
C GLN A 200 13.23 -6.27 -17.81
N TYR A 201 12.14 -5.55 -17.53
CA TYR A 201 12.17 -4.10 -17.29
C TYR A 201 12.99 -3.78 -16.05
N PHE A 202 12.79 -4.51 -14.95
CA PHE A 202 13.55 -4.33 -13.70
C PHE A 202 15.03 -4.68 -13.85
N GLU A 203 15.38 -5.74 -14.58
CA GLU A 203 16.78 -6.08 -14.90
C GLU A 203 17.44 -5.00 -15.75
N SER A 204 16.71 -4.43 -16.71
CA SER A 204 17.20 -3.36 -17.57
C SER A 204 17.47 -2.05 -16.81
N ASP A 205 16.67 -1.76 -15.79
CA ASP A 205 16.83 -0.56 -14.96
C ASP A 205 17.99 -0.72 -13.94
N SER A 206 18.13 -1.91 -13.33
CA SER A 206 19.29 -2.23 -12.49
C SER A 206 20.61 -2.17 -13.26
N GLN A 207 20.66 -2.63 -14.52
CA GLN A 207 21.86 -2.55 -15.36
C GLN A 207 22.22 -1.10 -15.74
N LYS A 208 21.22 -0.19 -15.85
CA LYS A 208 21.46 1.25 -16.05
C LYS A 208 22.00 1.93 -14.79
N ALA A 209 21.56 1.52 -13.61
CA ALA A 209 22.06 2.05 -12.34
C ALA A 209 23.53 1.64 -12.06
N VAL A 210 23.95 0.45 -12.49
CA VAL A 210 25.33 -0.06 -12.31
C VAL A 210 26.31 0.51 -13.35
N SER A 211 25.83 0.99 -14.50
CA SER A 211 26.69 1.44 -15.61
C SER A 211 27.03 2.94 -15.60
N VAL A 212 26.68 3.70 -14.55
CA VAL A 212 27.16 5.08 -14.39
C VAL A 212 28.65 5.06 -14.01
N PRO A 213 29.57 5.53 -14.86
CA PRO A 213 30.99 5.56 -14.51
C PRO A 213 31.22 6.61 -13.42
N GLN A 214 31.85 6.20 -12.31
CA GLN A 214 32.40 7.11 -11.32
C GLN A 214 33.39 8.05 -12.01
N ARG A 215 33.00 9.31 -12.23
CA ARG A 215 33.94 10.39 -12.52
C ARG A 215 34.76 10.67 -11.25
N HIS A 216 35.89 10.00 -11.13
CA HIS A 216 36.95 10.45 -10.23
C HIS A 216 37.72 11.62 -10.88
N ARG A 217 37.92 12.63 -10.03
CA ARG A 217 38.81 13.80 -10.10
C ARG A 217 39.82 13.87 -11.25
#